data_AF-A0A1I7KBF1-F1
#
_entry.id   AF-A0A1I7KBF1-F1
#
_cell.length_a   1.000
_cell.length_b   1.000
_cell.length_c   1.000
_cell.angle_alpha   90.00
_cell.angle_beta   90.00
_cell.angle_gamma   90.00
#
_symmetry.space_group_name_H-M   'P 1'
#
loop_
_entity.id
_entity.type
_entity.pdbx_description
1 polymer ?
#
loop_
_entity_poly.entity_id
_entity_poly.type
_entity_poly.pdbx_seq_one_letter_code
_entity_poly.pdbx_strand_id
1 'polypeptide(L)'
;MENKWINMAEFNAYISDLFSAIDEYEEKAAAHKKAQDSFTGEANWEGKSADKAKLLVGTVEQAKLDEILRIERDFRALLTDYVKGFKAAVDEADDAKISTIVLEGLNIELHGCASTYKTWATGMECLKDNIHSRFGSKYGNCDEYDFFMASNAYGNLCGNASKDGMILDLINRFTNFDNQQSAKISAISFPYKIGKLKQEIEELRSCKGMLVNGDGNIEMGVIERLGDFLEDSVNRAQGSGSFVDKLGKNVLSTILKYDPVNMCSGNYINEHVDIELGGKYPLSFGRFYNAMDKKGGRLGKGWKHTFEKRIVEEDGKITIEKSDGSKGEYKKIDDVYDKDLYFETQGEPGLLEKLTGGYVITQDDGAYERFDDRGYLVALGDADG
;
A
#
# COMPACT_ATOMS: atom_id res chain seq x y z
N MET A 1 -16.51 -7.84 -13.96
CA MET A 1 -15.91 -6.58 -13.47
C MET A 1 -15.06 -6.92 -12.27
N GLU A 2 -13.98 -6.19 -12.06
CA GLU A 2 -13.20 -6.29 -10.82
C GLU A 2 -14.06 -5.78 -9.66
N ASN A 3 -14.07 -6.49 -8.53
CA ASN A 3 -14.88 -6.09 -7.38
C ASN A 3 -14.32 -4.81 -6.79
N LYS A 4 -15.13 -3.76 -6.71
CA LYS A 4 -14.77 -2.52 -6.02
C LYS A 4 -15.55 -2.46 -4.72
N TRP A 5 -14.86 -2.11 -3.64
CA TRP A 5 -15.49 -2.02 -2.33
C TRP A 5 -14.89 -0.88 -1.51
N ILE A 6 -15.69 -0.30 -0.61
CA ILE A 6 -15.24 0.69 0.36
C ILE A 6 -16.07 0.61 1.65
N ASN A 7 -15.42 0.88 2.77
CA ASN A 7 -16.04 1.11 4.07
C ASN A 7 -15.53 2.44 4.62
N MET A 8 -16.35 3.49 4.52
CA MET A 8 -15.92 4.84 4.89
C MET A 8 -15.64 4.99 6.39
N ALA A 9 -16.34 4.27 7.26
CA ALA A 9 -16.09 4.33 8.69
C ALA A 9 -14.67 3.81 9.04
N GLU A 10 -14.28 2.68 8.46
CA GLU A 10 -12.94 2.11 8.65
C GLU A 10 -11.87 2.98 7.98
N PHE A 11 -12.15 3.50 6.78
CA PHE A 11 -11.23 4.38 6.07
C PHE A 11 -10.99 5.71 6.79
N ASN A 12 -12.05 6.33 7.32
CA ASN A 12 -11.97 7.57 8.09
C ASN A 12 -11.21 7.36 9.40
N ALA A 13 -11.42 6.23 10.09
CA ALA A 13 -10.66 5.90 11.29
C ALA A 13 -9.15 5.78 10.98
N TYR A 14 -8.80 5.06 9.91
CA TYR A 14 -7.41 4.95 9.46
C TYR A 14 -6.79 6.32 9.12
N ILE A 15 -7.50 7.17 8.38
CA ILE A 15 -7.02 8.52 8.06
C ILE A 15 -6.82 9.35 9.33
N SER A 16 -7.72 9.23 10.31
CA SER A 16 -7.62 9.96 11.57
C SER A 16 -6.37 9.57 12.36
N ASP A 17 -6.09 8.27 12.46
CA ASP A 17 -4.90 7.76 13.16
C ASP A 17 -3.62 8.23 12.46
N LEU A 18 -3.61 8.15 11.12
CA LEU A 18 -2.50 8.60 10.30
C LEU A 18 -2.26 10.11 10.42
N PHE A 19 -3.33 10.91 10.41
CA PHE A 19 -3.23 12.35 10.57
C PHE A 19 -2.72 12.73 11.96
N SER A 20 -3.11 11.99 12.99
CA SER A 20 -2.57 12.19 14.35
C SER A 20 -1.08 11.89 14.41
N ALA A 21 -0.61 10.84 13.74
CA ALA A 21 0.82 10.53 13.64
C ALA A 21 1.61 11.60 12.88
N ILE A 22 1.05 12.15 11.79
CA ILE A 22 1.64 13.28 11.06
C ILE A 22 1.73 14.51 11.98
N ASP A 23 0.69 14.83 12.73
CA ASP A 23 0.71 15.98 13.65
C ASP A 23 1.79 15.83 14.73
N GLU A 24 1.93 14.63 15.31
CA GLU A 24 2.96 14.34 16.30
C GLU A 24 4.37 14.49 15.71
N TYR A 25 4.58 14.03 14.47
CA TYR A 25 5.84 14.20 13.78
C TYR A 25 6.13 15.67 13.45
N GLU A 26 5.14 16.44 12.95
CA GLU A 26 5.30 17.87 12.67
C GLU A 26 5.69 18.66 13.92
N GLU A 27 5.12 18.32 15.09
CA GLU A 27 5.49 18.94 16.38
C GLU A 27 6.93 18.63 16.77
N LYS A 28 7.35 17.36 16.66
CA LYS A 28 8.74 16.94 16.94
C LYS A 28 9.73 17.58 15.98
N ALA A 29 9.39 17.62 14.70
CA ALA A 29 10.19 18.27 13.66
C ALA A 29 10.36 19.77 13.94
N ALA A 30 9.29 20.45 14.38
CA ALA A 30 9.37 21.86 14.76
C ALA A 30 10.28 22.08 15.98
N ALA A 31 10.21 21.21 16.99
CA ALA A 31 11.11 21.25 18.14
C ALA A 31 12.58 21.01 17.72
N HIS A 32 12.82 20.05 16.83
CA HIS A 32 14.15 19.75 16.29
C HIS A 32 14.70 20.93 15.49
N LYS A 33 13.90 21.53 14.62
CA LYS A 33 14.30 22.71 13.84
C LYS A 33 14.69 23.88 14.73
N LYS A 34 13.95 24.12 15.82
CA LYS A 34 14.30 25.12 16.83
C LYS A 34 15.64 24.84 17.51
N ALA A 35 15.95 23.57 17.78
CA ALA A 35 17.25 23.18 18.34
C ALA A 35 18.39 23.40 17.31
N GLN A 36 18.17 23.07 16.04
CA GLN A 36 19.10 23.34 14.94
C GLN A 36 19.33 24.86 14.76
N ASP A 37 18.28 25.67 14.83
CA ASP A 37 18.36 27.14 14.77
C ASP A 37 19.18 27.70 15.95
N SER A 38 18.98 27.15 17.15
CA SER A 38 19.76 27.54 18.34
C SER A 38 21.23 27.19 18.20
N PHE A 39 21.55 26.01 17.66
CA PHE A 39 22.93 25.57 17.43
C PHE A 39 23.65 26.41 16.37
N THR A 40 22.96 26.70 15.25
CA THR A 40 23.52 27.49 14.16
C THR A 40 23.72 28.96 14.53
N GLY A 41 22.86 29.52 15.39
CA GLY A 41 22.97 30.89 15.90
C GLY A 41 23.92 31.10 17.08
N GLU A 42 24.48 30.05 17.67
CA GLU A 42 25.31 30.15 18.89
C GLU A 42 26.69 30.76 18.60
N ALA A 43 26.95 31.97 19.13
CA ALA A 43 28.19 32.70 18.87
C ALA A 43 29.41 32.06 19.54
N ASN A 44 29.24 31.34 20.65
CA ASN A 44 30.37 30.81 21.42
C ASN A 44 31.03 29.56 20.80
N TRP A 45 30.46 28.99 19.74
CA TRP A 45 30.96 27.78 19.08
C TRP A 45 31.70 28.18 17.80
N GLU A 46 33.00 28.45 17.94
CA GLU A 46 33.85 29.04 16.89
C GLU A 46 34.93 28.07 16.40
N GLY A 47 35.40 28.29 15.17
CA GLY A 47 36.48 27.53 14.55
C GLY A 47 36.04 26.77 13.30
N LYS A 48 37.01 26.40 12.44
CA LYS A 48 36.74 25.82 11.10
C LYS A 48 35.82 24.58 11.12
N SER A 49 35.88 23.78 12.18
CA SER A 49 35.03 22.59 12.32
C SER A 49 33.61 22.95 12.77
N ALA A 50 33.47 23.93 13.67
CA ALA A 50 32.18 24.45 14.11
C ALA A 50 31.44 25.16 12.96
N ASP A 51 32.14 25.98 12.17
CA ASP A 51 31.57 26.68 11.01
C ASP A 51 30.98 25.71 9.98
N LYS A 52 31.70 24.61 9.72
CA LYS A 52 31.24 23.58 8.78
C LYS A 52 30.09 22.73 9.33
N ALA A 53 30.07 22.43 10.63
CA ALA A 53 28.95 21.75 11.28
C ALA A 53 27.68 22.62 11.25
N LYS A 54 27.81 23.92 11.53
CA LYS A 54 26.70 24.88 11.41
C LYS A 54 26.17 24.99 9.98
N LEU A 55 27.07 24.99 8.97
CA LEU A 55 26.68 24.99 7.57
C LEU A 55 25.91 23.71 7.18
N LEU A 56 26.37 22.54 7.62
CA LEU A 56 25.70 21.25 7.38
C LEU A 56 24.29 21.24 8.00
N VAL A 57 24.18 21.56 9.28
CA VAL A 57 22.90 21.58 10.00
C VAL A 57 21.94 22.62 9.41
N GLY A 58 22.39 23.86 9.24
CA GLY A 58 21.55 24.97 8.79
C GLY A 58 21.17 24.94 7.31
N THR A 59 21.96 24.27 6.46
CA THR A 59 21.70 24.27 5.00
C THR A 59 21.17 22.94 4.50
N VAL A 60 21.71 21.83 5.01
CA VAL A 60 21.43 20.49 4.47
C VAL A 60 20.35 19.80 5.29
N GLU A 61 20.55 19.65 6.60
CA GLU A 61 19.61 18.92 7.45
C GLU A 61 18.24 19.61 7.53
N GLN A 62 18.24 20.93 7.75
CA GLN A 62 17.00 21.71 7.75
C GLN A 62 16.25 21.64 6.42
N ALA A 63 16.96 21.69 5.29
CA ALA A 63 16.34 21.58 3.97
C ALA A 63 15.73 20.20 3.72
N LYS A 64 16.38 19.13 4.22
CA LYS A 64 15.84 17.76 4.12
C LYS A 64 14.61 17.58 5.01
N LEU A 65 14.65 18.11 6.22
CA LEU A 65 13.49 18.11 7.12
C LEU A 65 12.29 18.85 6.50
N ASP A 66 12.53 20.02 5.89
CA ASP A 66 11.49 20.78 5.19
C ASP A 66 10.91 20.02 3.99
N GLU A 67 11.75 19.26 3.27
CA GLU A 67 11.30 18.42 2.16
C GLU A 67 10.42 17.26 2.62
N ILE A 68 10.76 16.61 3.74
CA ILE A 68 9.92 15.56 4.37
C ILE A 68 8.55 16.13 4.75
N LEU A 69 8.55 17.23 5.51
CA LEU A 69 7.31 17.88 5.96
C LEU A 69 6.43 18.30 4.77
N ARG A 70 7.03 18.74 3.66
CA ARG A 70 6.28 19.06 2.44
C ARG A 70 5.62 17.83 1.83
N ILE A 71 6.32 16.68 1.76
CA ILE A 71 5.76 15.43 1.24
C ILE A 71 4.58 14.97 2.09
N GLU A 72 4.69 15.03 3.41
CA GLU A 72 3.60 14.65 4.33
C GLU A 72 2.38 15.55 4.17
N ARG A 73 2.59 16.86 4.02
CA ARG A 73 1.51 17.83 3.76
C ARG A 73 0.82 17.57 2.42
N ASP A 74 1.57 17.31 1.37
CA ASP A 74 1.03 16.94 0.05
C ASP A 74 0.17 15.66 0.17
N PHE A 75 0.62 14.68 0.96
CA PHE A 75 -0.10 13.42 1.16
C PHE A 75 -1.38 13.60 1.97
N ARG A 76 -1.33 14.37 3.06
CA ARG A 76 -2.51 14.75 3.85
C ARG A 76 -3.55 15.49 3.01
N ALA A 77 -3.11 16.42 2.15
CA ALA A 77 -3.99 17.13 1.24
C ALA A 77 -4.70 16.17 0.26
N LEU A 78 -3.95 15.23 -0.32
CA LEU A 78 -4.51 14.22 -1.22
C LEU A 78 -5.60 13.37 -0.55
N LEU A 79 -5.35 12.87 0.66
CA LEU A 79 -6.33 12.06 1.39
C LEU A 79 -7.55 12.87 1.81
N THR A 80 -7.34 14.13 2.20
CA THR A 80 -8.44 15.06 2.51
C THR A 80 -9.33 15.29 1.29
N ASP A 81 -8.73 15.50 0.13
CA ASP A 81 -9.45 15.70 -1.13
C ASP A 81 -10.14 14.43 -1.61
N TYR A 82 -9.57 13.25 -1.34
CA TYR A 82 -10.23 11.98 -1.59
C TYR A 82 -11.52 11.86 -0.79
N VAL A 83 -11.48 12.07 0.53
CA VAL A 83 -12.67 11.97 1.40
C VAL A 83 -13.75 12.98 1.00
N LYS A 84 -13.36 14.24 0.76
CA LYS A 84 -14.30 15.28 0.28
C LYS A 84 -14.90 14.93 -1.08
N GLY A 85 -14.06 14.44 -2.00
CA GLY A 85 -14.48 14.01 -3.31
C GLY A 85 -15.46 12.83 -3.26
N PHE A 86 -15.22 11.86 -2.38
CA PHE A 86 -16.10 10.72 -2.19
C PHE A 86 -17.49 11.19 -1.72
N LYS A 87 -17.54 12.06 -0.70
CA LYS A 87 -18.79 12.63 -0.18
C LYS A 87 -19.58 13.38 -1.25
N ALA A 88 -18.89 14.16 -2.08
CA ALA A 88 -19.52 14.94 -3.12
C ALA A 88 -19.99 14.10 -4.32
N ALA A 89 -19.25 13.05 -4.67
CA ALA A 89 -19.46 12.31 -5.92
C ALA A 89 -20.18 10.96 -5.74
N VAL A 90 -20.14 10.36 -4.56
CA VAL A 90 -20.58 8.97 -4.33
C VAL A 90 -21.63 8.89 -3.24
N ASP A 91 -21.28 9.21 -1.99
CA ASP A 91 -22.21 9.09 -0.86
C ASP A 91 -21.75 10.01 0.29
N GLU A 92 -22.67 10.83 0.81
CA GLU A 92 -22.39 11.80 1.87
C GLU A 92 -22.16 11.13 3.24
N ALA A 93 -22.65 9.90 3.43
CA ALA A 93 -22.60 9.20 4.71
C ALA A 93 -21.17 8.84 5.14
N ASP A 94 -20.83 9.17 6.38
CA ASP A 94 -19.52 8.88 6.98
C ASP A 94 -19.25 7.38 7.20
N ASP A 95 -20.32 6.58 7.21
CA ASP A 95 -20.29 5.13 7.39
C ASP A 95 -20.75 4.38 6.13
N ALA A 96 -20.71 5.04 4.96
CA ALA A 96 -21.05 4.43 3.68
C ALA A 96 -20.27 3.12 3.45
N LYS A 97 -21.00 2.06 3.09
CA LYS A 97 -20.47 0.74 2.76
C LYS A 97 -20.97 0.33 1.39
N ILE A 98 -20.04 0.26 0.43
CA ILE A 98 -20.37 -0.03 -0.96
C ILE A 98 -19.54 -1.23 -1.39
N SER A 99 -20.18 -2.23 -1.98
CA SER A 99 -19.51 -3.29 -2.73
C SER A 99 -20.25 -3.46 -4.04
N THR A 100 -19.54 -3.30 -5.16
CA THR A 100 -20.17 -3.37 -6.48
C THR A 100 -20.77 -4.76 -6.73
N ILE A 101 -20.10 -5.84 -6.32
CA ILE A 101 -20.65 -7.20 -6.44
C ILE A 101 -21.93 -7.38 -5.61
N VAL A 102 -21.94 -6.91 -4.35
CA VAL A 102 -23.12 -7.04 -3.49
C VAL A 102 -24.29 -6.25 -4.07
N LEU A 103 -24.03 -5.02 -4.51
CA LEU A 103 -25.06 -4.17 -5.12
C LEU A 103 -25.55 -4.73 -6.46
N GLU A 104 -24.68 -5.30 -7.29
CA GLU A 104 -25.08 -5.96 -8.54
C GLU A 104 -25.97 -7.17 -8.26
N GLY A 105 -25.61 -8.01 -7.28
CA GLY A 105 -26.44 -9.16 -6.86
C GLY A 105 -27.81 -8.71 -6.35
N LEU A 106 -27.83 -7.73 -5.44
CA LEU A 106 -29.06 -7.14 -4.92
C LEU A 106 -29.91 -6.50 -6.02
N ASN A 107 -29.28 -5.86 -7.01
CA ASN A 107 -29.98 -5.29 -8.15
C ASN A 107 -30.71 -6.38 -8.96
N ILE A 108 -30.05 -7.52 -9.22
CA ILE A 108 -30.65 -8.65 -9.93
C ILE A 108 -31.87 -9.21 -9.17
N GLU A 109 -31.71 -9.44 -7.86
CA GLU A 109 -32.80 -9.96 -7.02
C GLU A 109 -34.01 -9.01 -6.99
N LEU A 110 -33.76 -7.71 -6.81
CA LEU A 110 -34.81 -6.70 -6.77
C LEU A 110 -35.52 -6.55 -8.10
N HIS A 111 -34.83 -6.69 -9.24
CA HIS A 111 -35.49 -6.78 -10.55
C HIS A 111 -36.44 -7.99 -10.64
N GLY A 112 -36.04 -9.14 -10.09
CA GLY A 112 -36.90 -10.32 -10.02
C GLY A 112 -38.18 -10.06 -9.21
N CYS A 113 -38.03 -9.42 -8.04
CA CYS A 113 -39.16 -8.98 -7.22
C CYS A 113 -40.04 -7.95 -7.95
N ALA A 114 -39.44 -6.96 -8.61
CA ALA A 114 -40.13 -5.92 -9.37
C ALA A 114 -41.00 -6.53 -10.48
N SER A 115 -40.44 -7.48 -11.23
CA SER A 115 -41.16 -8.20 -12.29
C SER A 115 -42.40 -8.91 -11.74
N THR A 116 -42.25 -9.61 -10.61
CA THR A 116 -43.35 -10.34 -9.96
C THR A 116 -44.45 -9.38 -9.48
N TYR A 117 -44.08 -8.30 -8.78
CA TYR A 117 -45.02 -7.29 -8.32
C TYR A 117 -45.76 -6.61 -9.47
N LYS A 118 -45.06 -6.31 -10.56
CA LYS A 118 -45.68 -5.70 -11.75
C LYS A 118 -46.75 -6.60 -12.37
N THR A 119 -46.52 -7.92 -12.42
CA THR A 119 -47.53 -8.89 -12.87
C THR A 119 -48.76 -8.86 -11.96
N TRP A 120 -48.56 -8.84 -10.64
CA TRP A 120 -49.67 -8.79 -9.68
C TRP A 120 -50.45 -7.48 -9.76
N ALA A 121 -49.74 -6.34 -9.83
CA ALA A 121 -50.33 -5.02 -9.97
C ALA A 121 -51.21 -4.94 -11.22
N THR A 122 -50.70 -5.42 -12.36
CA THR A 122 -51.45 -5.46 -13.63
C THR A 122 -52.73 -6.28 -13.49
N GLY A 123 -52.67 -7.42 -12.80
CA GLY A 123 -53.84 -8.27 -12.53
C GLY A 123 -54.89 -7.59 -11.65
N MET A 124 -54.44 -6.89 -10.60
CA MET A 124 -55.33 -6.15 -9.69
C MET A 124 -56.01 -4.96 -10.37
N GLU A 125 -55.28 -4.23 -11.21
CA GLU A 125 -55.84 -3.14 -12.02
C GLU A 125 -56.88 -3.67 -13.03
N CYS A 126 -56.59 -4.78 -13.71
CA CYS A 126 -57.58 -5.43 -14.59
C CYS A 126 -58.85 -5.85 -13.82
N LEU A 127 -58.70 -6.34 -12.58
CA LEU A 127 -59.84 -6.70 -11.73
C LEU A 127 -60.63 -5.45 -11.30
N LYS A 128 -59.94 -4.37 -10.92
CA LYS A 128 -60.52 -3.08 -10.58
C LYS A 128 -61.35 -2.53 -11.73
N ASP A 129 -60.79 -2.52 -12.94
CA ASP A 129 -61.47 -2.09 -14.16
C ASP A 129 -62.71 -2.94 -14.45
N ASN A 130 -62.64 -4.26 -14.24
CA ASN A 130 -63.78 -5.16 -14.44
C ASN A 130 -64.93 -4.87 -13.46
N ILE A 131 -64.61 -4.68 -12.18
CA ILE A 131 -65.59 -4.32 -11.14
C ILE A 131 -66.23 -2.97 -11.47
N HIS A 132 -65.42 -1.99 -11.83
CA HIS A 132 -65.90 -0.66 -12.20
C HIS A 132 -66.82 -0.72 -13.44
N SER A 133 -66.45 -1.46 -14.48
CA SER A 133 -67.28 -1.63 -15.68
C SER A 133 -68.65 -2.26 -15.37
N ARG A 134 -68.70 -3.22 -14.43
CA ARG A 134 -69.96 -3.91 -14.07
C ARG A 134 -70.84 -3.13 -13.10
N PHE A 135 -70.25 -2.41 -12.16
CA PHE A 135 -70.97 -1.88 -11.00
C PHE A 135 -70.76 -0.38 -10.74
N GLY A 136 -69.89 0.28 -11.50
CA GLY A 136 -69.49 1.68 -11.28
C GLY A 136 -70.64 2.68 -11.37
N SER A 137 -71.65 2.41 -12.22
CA SER A 137 -72.86 3.24 -12.30
C SER A 137 -73.72 3.20 -11.04
N LYS A 138 -73.59 2.16 -10.22
CA LYS A 138 -74.38 1.95 -9.00
C LYS A 138 -73.64 2.36 -7.73
N TYR A 139 -72.32 2.14 -7.67
CA TYR A 139 -71.54 2.32 -6.45
C TYR A 139 -70.37 3.32 -6.58
N GLY A 140 -70.15 3.92 -7.75
CA GLY A 140 -69.07 4.88 -7.99
C GLY A 140 -67.72 4.24 -8.38
N ASN A 141 -66.66 5.07 -8.48
CA ASN A 141 -65.30 4.63 -8.81
C ASN A 141 -64.57 4.05 -7.58
N CYS A 142 -63.63 3.14 -7.84
CA CYS A 142 -62.70 2.61 -6.84
C CYS A 142 -61.28 3.15 -7.03
N ASP A 143 -61.13 4.47 -7.11
CA ASP A 143 -59.85 5.13 -7.45
C ASP A 143 -58.87 5.26 -6.26
N GLU A 144 -59.27 4.83 -5.07
CA GLU A 144 -58.46 4.94 -3.84
C GLU A 144 -57.22 4.00 -3.82
N TYR A 145 -57.18 2.99 -4.69
CA TYR A 145 -56.09 2.00 -4.72
C TYR A 145 -55.26 2.12 -6.00
N ASP A 146 -53.97 2.45 -5.82
CA ASP A 146 -52.92 2.38 -6.83
C ASP A 146 -52.07 1.13 -6.58
N PHE A 147 -52.32 0.08 -7.38
CA PHE A 147 -51.59 -1.17 -7.24
C PHE A 147 -50.18 -1.12 -7.84
N PHE A 148 -49.84 -0.07 -8.59
CA PHE A 148 -48.51 0.12 -9.16
C PHE A 148 -47.53 0.82 -8.21
N MET A 149 -47.96 1.39 -7.09
CA MET A 149 -47.06 2.08 -6.14
C MET A 149 -45.81 1.26 -5.78
N ALA A 150 -45.99 -0.01 -5.43
CA ALA A 150 -44.87 -0.89 -5.08
C ALA A 150 -43.97 -1.17 -6.30
N SER A 151 -44.56 -1.47 -7.46
CA SER A 151 -43.79 -1.72 -8.69
C SER A 151 -43.01 -0.48 -9.15
N ASN A 152 -43.56 0.71 -8.96
CA ASN A 152 -42.89 1.97 -9.28
C ASN A 152 -41.74 2.25 -8.31
N ALA A 153 -41.91 1.93 -7.02
CA ALA A 153 -40.83 2.03 -6.04
C ALA A 153 -39.64 1.11 -6.39
N TYR A 154 -39.91 -0.13 -6.81
CA TYR A 154 -38.87 -1.01 -7.35
C TYR A 154 -38.22 -0.43 -8.60
N GLY A 155 -39.01 0.10 -9.54
CA GLY A 155 -38.48 0.75 -10.75
C GLY A 155 -37.52 1.91 -10.44
N ASN A 156 -37.77 2.68 -9.39
CA ASN A 156 -36.83 3.73 -8.94
C ASN A 156 -35.55 3.14 -8.35
N LEU A 157 -35.67 2.07 -7.57
CA LEU A 157 -34.56 1.46 -6.85
C LEU A 157 -33.60 0.69 -7.78
N CYS A 158 -34.15 -0.22 -8.58
CA CYS A 158 -33.37 -1.11 -9.42
C CYS A 158 -33.42 -0.76 -10.91
N GLY A 159 -34.37 0.08 -11.35
CA GLY A 159 -34.55 0.40 -12.77
C GLY A 159 -35.70 -0.38 -13.41
N ASN A 160 -36.13 0.10 -14.58
CA ASN A 160 -37.09 -0.58 -15.44
C ASN A 160 -36.41 -1.40 -16.55
N ALA A 161 -35.11 -1.18 -16.77
CA ALA A 161 -34.21 -1.98 -17.58
C ALA A 161 -32.86 -2.08 -16.86
N SER A 162 -31.96 -2.97 -17.29
CA SER A 162 -30.63 -3.16 -16.66
C SER A 162 -29.68 -1.95 -16.75
N LYS A 163 -30.18 -0.74 -17.03
CA LYS A 163 -29.43 0.49 -17.34
C LYS A 163 -29.89 1.72 -16.57
N ASP A 164 -30.89 1.63 -15.69
CA ASP A 164 -31.37 2.73 -14.85
C ASP A 164 -31.55 2.28 -13.37
N GLY A 165 -31.93 3.19 -12.48
CA GLY A 165 -32.17 2.91 -11.06
C GLY A 165 -31.07 3.39 -10.11
N MET A 166 -31.46 3.65 -8.84
CA MET A 166 -30.58 4.19 -7.79
C MET A 166 -29.37 3.29 -7.50
N ILE A 167 -29.55 1.97 -7.53
CA ILE A 167 -28.46 1.02 -7.26
C ILE A 167 -27.38 1.10 -8.34
N LEU A 168 -27.79 1.09 -9.61
CA LEU A 168 -26.86 1.17 -10.73
C LEU A 168 -26.18 2.54 -10.80
N ASP A 169 -26.92 3.61 -10.51
CA ASP A 169 -26.37 4.96 -10.39
C ASP A 169 -25.26 5.02 -9.32
N LEU A 170 -25.49 4.45 -8.13
CA LEU A 170 -24.49 4.37 -7.06
C LEU A 170 -23.25 3.58 -7.50
N ILE A 171 -23.44 2.41 -8.14
CA ILE A 171 -22.33 1.59 -8.68
C ILE A 171 -21.50 2.42 -9.67
N ASN A 172 -22.15 3.13 -10.59
CA ASN A 172 -21.49 3.94 -11.60
C ASN A 172 -20.75 5.13 -10.98
N ARG A 173 -21.38 5.85 -10.04
CA ARG A 173 -20.75 6.96 -9.30
C ARG A 173 -19.49 6.48 -8.58
N PHE A 174 -19.57 5.38 -7.84
CA PHE A 174 -18.42 4.82 -7.14
C PHE A 174 -17.33 4.33 -8.10
N THR A 175 -17.70 3.60 -9.15
CA THR A 175 -16.74 3.07 -10.13
C THR A 175 -15.99 4.18 -10.86
N ASN A 176 -16.71 5.23 -11.27
CA ASN A 176 -16.14 6.39 -11.94
C ASN A 176 -15.24 7.19 -11.00
N PHE A 177 -15.69 7.42 -9.76
CA PHE A 177 -14.90 8.10 -8.74
C PHE A 177 -13.58 7.34 -8.50
N ASP A 178 -13.66 6.04 -8.25
CA ASP A 178 -12.49 5.20 -7.99
C ASP A 178 -11.50 5.19 -9.17
N ASN A 179 -12.00 5.06 -10.41
CA ASN A 179 -11.16 5.14 -11.61
C ASN A 179 -10.44 6.50 -11.71
N GLN A 180 -11.15 7.60 -11.44
CA GLN A 180 -10.56 8.94 -11.48
C GLN A 180 -9.51 9.13 -10.37
N GLN A 181 -9.77 8.66 -9.16
CA GLN A 181 -8.82 8.78 -8.06
C GLN A 181 -7.60 7.89 -8.26
N SER A 182 -7.78 6.66 -8.75
CA SER A 182 -6.68 5.76 -9.09
C SER A 182 -5.75 6.37 -10.14
N ALA A 183 -6.30 7.01 -11.18
CA ALA A 183 -5.52 7.72 -12.18
C ALA A 183 -4.76 8.92 -11.58
N LYS A 184 -5.40 9.70 -10.70
CA LYS A 184 -4.74 10.81 -9.99
C LYS A 184 -3.59 10.33 -9.11
N ILE A 185 -3.82 9.30 -8.28
CA ILE A 185 -2.81 8.71 -7.40
C ILE A 185 -1.62 8.19 -8.22
N SER A 186 -1.90 7.49 -9.32
CA SER A 186 -0.86 6.96 -10.21
C SER A 186 -0.05 8.05 -10.92
N ALA A 187 -0.66 9.21 -11.18
CA ALA A 187 0.03 10.37 -11.76
C ALA A 187 0.88 11.13 -10.74
N ILE A 188 0.63 10.94 -9.44
CA ILE A 188 1.40 11.61 -8.39
C ILE A 188 2.70 10.87 -8.16
N SER A 189 3.81 11.61 -8.28
CA SER A 189 5.18 11.08 -8.19
C SER A 189 5.66 10.83 -6.75
N PHE A 190 4.79 10.50 -5.79
CA PHE A 190 5.22 10.22 -4.41
C PHE A 190 6.33 9.16 -4.32
N PRO A 191 6.24 8.02 -5.02
CA PRO A 191 7.32 7.03 -5.03
C PRO A 191 8.65 7.60 -5.51
N TYR A 192 8.62 8.46 -6.54
CA TYR A 192 9.81 9.15 -7.04
C TYR A 192 10.35 10.19 -6.06
N LYS A 193 9.47 11.02 -5.46
CA LYS A 193 9.85 12.03 -4.45
C LYS A 193 10.52 11.35 -3.24
N ILE A 194 9.93 10.26 -2.75
CA ILE A 194 10.46 9.47 -1.63
C ILE A 194 11.77 8.78 -2.04
N GLY A 195 11.83 8.16 -3.23
CA GLY A 195 13.04 7.51 -3.73
C GLY A 195 14.21 8.48 -3.90
N LYS A 196 13.94 9.66 -4.45
CA LYS A 196 14.93 10.74 -4.58
C LYS A 196 15.43 11.20 -3.21
N LEU A 197 14.52 11.42 -2.25
CA LEU A 197 14.88 11.81 -0.90
C LEU A 197 15.75 10.75 -0.21
N LYS A 198 15.40 9.45 -0.34
CA LYS A 198 16.21 8.34 0.16
C LYS A 198 17.61 8.33 -0.46
N GLN A 199 17.70 8.50 -1.77
CA GLN A 199 18.98 8.58 -2.48
C GLN A 199 19.83 9.74 -1.97
N GLU A 200 19.25 10.94 -1.82
CA GLU A 200 19.97 12.11 -1.33
C GLU A 200 20.42 11.94 0.14
N ILE A 201 19.64 11.26 0.99
CA ILE A 201 20.05 10.90 2.35
C ILE A 201 21.22 9.90 2.32
N GLU A 202 21.19 8.92 1.43
CA GLU A 202 22.26 7.92 1.29
C GLU A 202 23.54 8.53 0.68
N GLU A 203 23.41 9.49 -0.23
CA GLU A 203 24.52 10.30 -0.74
C GLU A 203 25.16 11.13 0.39
N LEU A 204 24.35 11.68 1.32
CA LEU A 204 24.87 12.35 2.51
C LEU A 204 25.58 11.39 3.47
N ARG A 205 25.08 10.16 3.62
CA ARG A 205 25.72 9.09 4.42
C ARG A 205 27.03 8.59 3.81
N SER A 206 27.10 8.50 2.49
CA SER A 206 28.26 8.00 1.74
C SER A 206 29.35 9.05 1.47
N CYS A 207 29.09 10.33 1.77
CA CYS A 207 30.10 11.40 1.77
C CYS A 207 31.20 11.13 2.82
N LYS A 208 32.16 10.28 2.48
CA LYS A 208 33.42 10.08 3.20
C LYS A 208 34.40 11.22 2.84
N GLY A 209 34.30 12.34 3.55
CA GLY A 209 35.26 13.47 3.52
C GLY A 209 34.55 14.82 3.38
N MET A 210 34.85 15.90 4.11
CA MET A 210 36.04 16.26 4.88
C MET A 210 35.68 17.30 5.98
N LEU A 211 35.68 16.89 7.25
CA LEU A 211 35.95 17.81 8.37
C LEU A 211 37.28 17.40 9.01
N VAL A 212 38.37 17.83 8.39
CA VAL A 212 39.72 17.68 8.93
C VAL A 212 39.88 18.73 10.04
N ASN A 213 40.06 18.29 11.29
CA ASN A 213 40.57 19.18 12.34
C ASN A 213 42.05 19.49 12.05
N GLY A 214 42.55 20.63 12.52
CA GLY A 214 43.88 21.17 12.19
C GLY A 214 45.09 20.23 12.42
N ASP A 215 44.90 19.12 13.13
CA ASP A 215 45.96 18.14 13.47
C ASP A 215 45.75 16.75 12.83
N GLY A 216 44.80 16.59 11.91
CA GLY A 216 44.70 15.39 11.06
C GLY A 216 44.12 14.12 11.69
N ASN A 217 43.63 14.15 12.94
CA ASN A 217 42.93 13.01 13.57
C ASN A 217 41.39 13.15 13.48
N ILE A 218 40.72 12.01 13.21
CA ILE A 218 39.27 11.87 13.02
C ILE A 218 38.59 11.68 14.39
N GLU A 219 37.63 12.52 14.77
CA GLU A 219 36.70 12.20 15.86
C GLU A 219 35.36 11.72 15.29
N MET A 220 35.10 10.41 15.42
CA MET A 220 33.91 9.68 14.93
C MET A 220 32.56 10.10 15.55
N GLY A 221 32.55 10.94 16.58
CA GLY A 221 31.38 11.05 17.46
C GLY A 221 30.21 11.94 17.01
N VAL A 222 30.29 12.70 15.91
CA VAL A 222 29.18 13.57 15.44
C VAL A 222 28.40 12.93 14.29
N ILE A 223 29.08 12.19 13.42
CA ILE A 223 28.48 11.44 12.32
C ILE A 223 27.72 10.22 12.85
N GLU A 224 28.24 9.54 13.88
CA GLU A 224 27.51 8.46 14.57
C GLU A 224 26.22 8.97 15.21
N ARG A 225 26.25 10.12 15.91
CA ARG A 225 25.06 10.73 16.52
C ARG A 225 24.01 11.22 15.51
N LEU A 226 24.44 11.67 14.33
CA LEU A 226 23.55 12.01 13.22
C LEU A 226 23.01 10.77 12.51
N GLY A 227 23.82 9.72 12.39
CA GLY A 227 23.42 8.39 11.96
C GLY A 227 22.31 7.84 12.84
N ASP A 228 22.53 7.82 14.16
CA ASP A 228 21.57 7.35 15.16
C ASP A 228 20.26 8.16 15.14
N PHE A 229 20.34 9.50 15.02
CA PHE A 229 19.16 10.37 14.96
C PHE A 229 18.34 10.18 13.67
N LEU A 230 19.02 10.03 12.53
CA LEU A 230 18.38 9.77 11.24
C LEU A 230 17.86 8.34 11.15
N GLU A 231 18.54 7.36 11.73
CA GLU A 231 18.08 5.98 11.85
C GLU A 231 16.86 5.88 12.77
N ASP A 232 16.83 6.58 13.90
CA ASP A 232 15.64 6.68 14.76
C ASP A 232 14.48 7.43 14.08
N SER A 233 14.77 8.38 13.18
CA SER A 233 13.75 9.08 12.39
C SER A 233 13.24 8.24 11.20
N VAL A 234 14.11 7.47 10.55
CA VAL A 234 13.77 6.50 9.50
C VAL A 234 13.03 5.32 10.10
N ASN A 235 13.41 4.81 11.27
CA ASN A 235 12.72 3.73 11.99
C ASN A 235 11.34 4.17 12.46
N ARG A 236 11.19 5.43 12.89
CA ARG A 236 9.86 6.02 13.18
C ARG A 236 9.00 6.19 11.93
N ALA A 237 9.60 6.55 10.79
CA ALA A 237 8.90 6.62 9.49
C ALA A 237 8.61 5.22 8.90
N GLN A 238 9.45 4.22 9.15
CA GLN A 238 9.30 2.82 8.75
C GLN A 238 8.30 2.06 9.63
N GLY A 239 8.09 2.49 10.88
CA GLY A 239 6.96 2.07 11.71
C GLY A 239 5.58 2.41 11.10
N SER A 240 5.55 3.22 10.04
CA SER A 240 4.38 3.66 9.28
C SER A 240 4.68 3.69 7.78
N GLY A 241 5.40 2.70 7.29
CA GLY A 241 6.06 2.76 6.00
C GLY A 241 5.32 2.81 4.65
N SER A 242 6.23 2.78 3.66
CA SER A 242 6.13 2.77 2.20
C SER A 242 5.06 1.89 1.51
N PHE A 243 4.28 2.60 0.71
CA PHE A 243 3.07 2.21 0.02
C PHE A 243 3.26 1.38 -1.26
N VAL A 244 4.49 1.04 -1.69
CA VAL A 244 4.76 0.43 -3.01
C VAL A 244 5.17 -1.05 -2.97
N ASP A 245 5.62 -1.58 -1.83
CA ASP A 245 6.17 -2.94 -1.73
C ASP A 245 5.10 -4.04 -1.51
N LYS A 246 3.85 -3.77 -1.92
CA LYS A 246 2.64 -4.51 -1.51
C LYS A 246 2.03 -5.37 -2.60
N LEU A 247 2.90 -6.03 -3.35
CA LEU A 247 2.53 -7.24 -4.11
C LEU A 247 3.03 -8.53 -3.42
N GLY A 248 3.77 -8.40 -2.32
CA GLY A 248 4.10 -9.44 -1.34
C GLY A 248 3.82 -8.99 0.11
N LYS A 249 4.03 -9.88 1.08
CA LYS A 249 3.64 -9.70 2.49
C LYS A 249 4.66 -8.84 3.29
N ASN A 250 4.97 -7.63 2.82
CA ASN A 250 5.65 -6.62 3.64
C ASN A 250 4.71 -5.44 3.95
N VAL A 251 4.70 -5.06 5.22
CA VAL A 251 3.50 -4.70 6.00
C VAL A 251 3.14 -3.23 5.90
N LEU A 252 2.54 -2.74 4.81
CA LEU A 252 2.08 -1.32 4.75
C LEU A 252 0.69 -1.07 4.13
N SER A 253 -0.05 -2.09 3.71
CA SER A 253 -1.49 -2.11 3.32
C SER A 253 -1.99 -3.52 3.04
N THR A 254 -1.43 -4.51 3.72
CA THR A 254 -1.94 -5.87 3.64
C THR A 254 -2.78 -6.10 4.89
N ILE A 255 -4.04 -5.68 4.85
CA ILE A 255 -5.05 -6.15 5.80
C ILE A 255 -5.54 -7.49 5.26
N LEU A 256 -5.21 -8.59 5.93
CA LEU A 256 -5.75 -9.93 5.65
C LEU A 256 -6.90 -10.17 6.64
N LYS A 257 -8.09 -10.53 6.15
CA LYS A 257 -9.25 -10.82 7.03
C LYS A 257 -10.08 -11.97 6.48
N TYR A 258 -10.27 -13.01 7.32
CA TYR A 258 -11.08 -14.22 7.13
C TYR A 258 -10.94 -14.85 5.72
N ASP A 259 -9.99 -15.80 5.62
CA ASP A 259 -9.35 -16.33 4.41
C ASP A 259 -8.40 -15.29 3.75
N PRO A 260 -7.14 -15.60 3.41
CA PRO A 260 -6.11 -14.57 3.25
C PRO A 260 -6.16 -13.89 1.87
N VAL A 261 -7.18 -13.07 1.65
CA VAL A 261 -7.32 -12.26 0.44
C VAL A 261 -6.63 -10.91 0.65
N ASN A 262 -5.71 -10.58 -0.24
CA ASN A 262 -5.12 -9.24 -0.33
C ASN A 262 -6.21 -8.25 -0.76
N MET A 263 -6.61 -7.38 0.16
CA MET A 263 -7.74 -6.45 -0.01
C MET A 263 -7.50 -5.33 -1.03
N CYS A 264 -6.25 -5.09 -1.44
CA CYS A 264 -5.88 -4.10 -2.45
C CYS A 264 -5.88 -4.66 -3.88
N SER A 265 -5.72 -5.97 -4.04
CA SER A 265 -5.62 -6.63 -5.35
C SER A 265 -6.71 -7.68 -5.60
N GLY A 266 -7.48 -8.06 -4.59
CA GLY A 266 -8.38 -9.22 -4.66
C GLY A 266 -7.64 -10.56 -4.81
N ASN A 267 -6.32 -10.57 -4.61
CA ASN A 267 -5.51 -11.79 -4.74
C ASN A 267 -5.71 -12.69 -3.53
N TYR A 268 -6.12 -13.93 -3.75
CA TYR A 268 -6.10 -14.94 -2.69
C TYR A 268 -4.67 -15.44 -2.49
N ILE A 269 -4.11 -15.17 -1.32
CA ILE A 269 -2.84 -15.71 -0.86
C ILE A 269 -3.09 -16.68 0.29
N ASN A 270 -2.26 -17.72 0.44
CA ASN A 270 -2.36 -18.62 1.58
C ASN A 270 -0.97 -19.10 1.96
N GLU A 271 -0.65 -19.10 3.24
CA GLU A 271 0.62 -19.61 3.75
C GLU A 271 0.35 -20.68 4.81
N HIS A 272 1.15 -21.74 4.80
CA HIS A 272 1.11 -22.75 5.83
C HIS A 272 2.48 -23.37 6.03
N VAL A 273 2.98 -23.38 7.27
CA VAL A 273 4.19 -24.12 7.63
C VAL A 273 3.79 -25.57 7.87
N ASP A 274 4.27 -26.48 7.02
CA ASP A 274 3.96 -27.92 7.16
C ASP A 274 4.93 -28.61 8.13
N ILE A 275 6.20 -28.18 8.14
CA ILE A 275 7.27 -28.78 8.95
C ILE A 275 8.13 -27.67 9.52
N GLU A 276 8.41 -27.75 10.81
CA GLU A 276 9.40 -26.92 11.49
C GLU A 276 10.36 -27.81 12.27
N LEU A 277 11.64 -27.65 12.02
CA LEU A 277 12.73 -28.32 12.72
C LEU A 277 13.41 -27.28 13.60
N GLY A 278 13.30 -27.48 14.91
CA GLY A 278 14.00 -26.65 15.89
C GLY A 278 15.52 -26.80 15.77
N GLY A 279 16.25 -25.83 16.30
CA GLY A 279 17.70 -25.73 16.20
C GLY A 279 18.14 -24.33 16.60
N LYS A 280 19.45 -24.08 16.59
CA LYS A 280 19.97 -22.71 16.79
C LYS A 280 19.57 -21.81 15.61
N TYR A 281 19.65 -22.37 14.40
CA TYR A 281 18.97 -21.87 13.21
C TYR A 281 17.77 -22.77 12.87
N PRO A 282 16.52 -22.30 13.03
CA PRO A 282 15.34 -23.12 12.75
C PRO A 282 15.12 -23.30 11.25
N LEU A 283 14.83 -24.53 10.81
CA LEU A 283 14.49 -24.84 9.43
C LEU A 283 12.99 -25.08 9.31
N SER A 284 12.31 -24.30 8.47
CA SER A 284 10.88 -24.46 8.21
C SER A 284 10.61 -24.74 6.73
N PHE A 285 9.79 -25.76 6.48
CA PHE A 285 9.18 -26.00 5.19
C PHE A 285 7.72 -25.54 5.27
N GLY A 286 7.42 -24.49 4.51
CA GLY A 286 6.07 -23.98 4.33
C GLY A 286 5.71 -23.87 2.87
N ARG A 287 4.41 -23.88 2.61
CA ARG A 287 3.81 -23.67 1.30
C ARG A 287 3.20 -22.28 1.26
N PHE A 288 3.36 -21.65 0.11
CA PHE A 288 2.74 -20.38 -0.22
C PHE A 288 1.93 -20.54 -1.49
N TYR A 289 0.67 -20.15 -1.44
CA TYR A 289 -0.24 -20.11 -2.57
C TYR A 289 -0.55 -18.67 -2.96
N ASN A 290 -0.57 -18.40 -4.26
CA ASN A 290 -0.93 -17.13 -4.85
C ASN A 290 -1.81 -17.37 -6.08
N ALA A 291 -3.09 -17.01 -6.01
CA ALA A 291 -4.06 -17.27 -7.08
C ALA A 291 -3.79 -16.49 -8.37
N MET A 292 -3.08 -15.36 -8.27
CA MET A 292 -2.64 -14.57 -9.42
C MET A 292 -1.35 -15.10 -10.06
N ASP A 293 -0.54 -15.88 -9.33
CA ASP A 293 0.63 -16.51 -9.92
C ASP A 293 0.19 -17.63 -10.88
N LYS A 294 0.27 -17.34 -12.18
CA LYS A 294 -0.05 -18.31 -13.23
C LYS A 294 1.14 -19.22 -13.56
N LYS A 295 2.33 -18.97 -13.01
CA LYS A 295 3.50 -19.83 -13.15
C LYS A 295 3.34 -21.07 -12.25
N GLY A 296 3.99 -22.16 -12.63
CA GLY A 296 4.08 -23.37 -11.82
C GLY A 296 5.38 -23.40 -11.03
N GLY A 297 5.29 -23.56 -9.71
CA GLY A 297 6.41 -23.97 -8.86
C GLY A 297 6.52 -25.49 -8.81
N ARG A 298 7.40 -26.03 -7.96
CA ARG A 298 7.57 -27.49 -7.82
C ARG A 298 6.34 -28.17 -7.21
N LEU A 299 5.50 -27.40 -6.53
CA LEU A 299 4.25 -27.86 -5.93
C LEU A 299 3.02 -27.63 -6.83
N GLY A 300 3.20 -27.10 -8.03
CA GLY A 300 2.13 -26.87 -9.01
C GLY A 300 1.79 -25.39 -9.21
N LYS A 301 0.76 -25.14 -10.01
CA LYS A 301 0.37 -23.78 -10.41
C LYS A 301 -0.06 -22.93 -9.22
N GLY A 302 0.55 -21.75 -9.08
CA GLY A 302 0.29 -20.82 -7.99
C GLY A 302 0.87 -21.23 -6.63
N TRP A 303 1.57 -22.37 -6.54
CA TRP A 303 2.19 -22.86 -5.30
C TRP A 303 3.71 -22.75 -5.35
N LYS A 304 4.30 -22.31 -4.24
CA LYS A 304 5.74 -22.31 -3.97
C LYS A 304 6.01 -22.87 -2.57
N HIS A 305 7.23 -23.35 -2.31
CA HIS A 305 7.70 -23.69 -0.97
C HIS A 305 8.79 -22.73 -0.46
N THR A 306 9.10 -22.74 0.85
CA THR A 306 10.09 -21.85 1.50
C THR A 306 11.43 -21.76 0.77
N PHE A 307 11.89 -22.88 0.21
CA PHE A 307 13.16 -22.95 -0.53
C PHE A 307 13.07 -22.65 -2.05
N GLU A 308 11.88 -22.35 -2.60
CA GLU A 308 11.72 -21.94 -4.01
C GLU A 308 12.05 -20.46 -4.18
N LYS A 309 13.32 -20.11 -3.94
CA LYS A 309 13.90 -18.80 -4.23
C LYS A 309 14.78 -18.88 -5.46
N ARG A 310 14.75 -17.84 -6.28
CA ARG A 310 15.56 -17.79 -7.50
C ARG A 310 16.10 -16.40 -7.80
N ILE A 311 17.40 -16.29 -8.01
CA ILE A 311 18.02 -15.11 -8.63
C ILE A 311 17.95 -15.25 -10.16
N VAL A 312 17.56 -14.17 -10.83
CA VAL A 312 17.50 -14.06 -12.27
C VAL A 312 18.29 -12.82 -12.68
N GLU A 313 19.24 -13.01 -13.58
CA GLU A 313 20.00 -11.92 -14.19
C GLU A 313 19.67 -11.83 -15.68
N GLU A 314 19.02 -10.74 -16.08
CA GLU A 314 18.62 -10.46 -17.46
C GLU A 314 18.98 -9.01 -17.78
N ASP A 315 19.60 -8.76 -18.94
CA ASP A 315 20.02 -7.43 -19.40
C ASP A 315 20.83 -6.61 -18.37
N GLY A 316 21.66 -7.29 -17.56
CA GLY A 316 22.49 -6.67 -16.51
C GLY A 316 21.73 -6.29 -15.24
N LYS A 317 20.45 -6.66 -15.14
CA LYS A 317 19.59 -6.45 -13.97
C LYS A 317 19.45 -7.75 -13.19
N ILE A 318 19.81 -7.71 -11.91
CA ILE A 318 19.69 -8.85 -11.00
C ILE A 318 18.38 -8.71 -10.21
N THR A 319 17.55 -9.74 -10.23
CA THR A 319 16.27 -9.81 -9.49
C THR A 319 16.22 -11.08 -8.67
N ILE A 320 15.76 -11.03 -7.43
CA ILE A 320 15.39 -12.22 -6.65
C ILE A 320 13.89 -12.44 -6.70
N GLU A 321 13.46 -13.63 -7.07
CA GLU A 321 12.11 -14.12 -6.83
C GLU A 321 12.10 -14.87 -5.49
N LYS A 322 11.34 -14.37 -4.50
CA LYS A 322 11.24 -14.99 -3.16
C LYS A 322 10.16 -16.09 -3.14
N SER A 323 10.16 -16.87 -2.06
CA SER A 323 9.24 -18.00 -1.84
C SER A 323 7.78 -17.58 -1.67
N ASP A 324 7.53 -16.34 -1.25
CA ASP A 324 6.19 -15.74 -1.17
C ASP A 324 5.76 -15.07 -2.50
N GLY A 325 6.53 -15.27 -3.58
CA GLY A 325 6.25 -14.69 -4.88
C GLY A 325 6.61 -13.21 -5.02
N SER A 326 7.06 -12.54 -3.95
CA SER A 326 7.61 -11.19 -4.05
C SER A 326 8.91 -11.19 -4.87
N LYS A 327 9.25 -10.01 -5.42
CA LYS A 327 10.48 -9.82 -6.17
C LYS A 327 11.26 -8.63 -5.64
N GLY A 328 12.54 -8.83 -5.36
CA GLY A 328 13.49 -7.77 -5.05
C GLY A 328 14.42 -7.53 -6.23
N GLU A 329 14.87 -6.29 -6.41
CA GLU A 329 15.80 -5.92 -7.48
C GLU A 329 17.11 -5.43 -6.86
N TYR A 330 18.23 -5.87 -7.44
CA TYR A 330 19.56 -5.55 -6.96
C TYR A 330 20.27 -4.61 -7.92
N LYS A 331 20.81 -3.52 -7.36
CA LYS A 331 21.62 -2.55 -8.10
C LYS A 331 23.07 -2.66 -7.67
N LYS A 332 23.97 -2.62 -8.66
CA LYS A 332 25.42 -2.73 -8.43
C LYS A 332 25.91 -1.55 -7.59
N ILE A 333 26.82 -1.84 -6.66
CA ILE A 333 27.58 -0.84 -5.92
C ILE A 333 28.82 -0.52 -6.76
N ASP A 334 28.90 0.71 -7.25
CA ASP A 334 30.09 1.21 -7.93
C ASP A 334 31.23 1.46 -6.91
N ASP A 335 32.49 1.39 -7.35
CA ASP A 335 33.69 1.66 -6.55
C ASP A 335 34.05 0.67 -5.42
N VAL A 336 33.52 -0.57 -5.45
CA VAL A 336 34.06 -1.67 -4.63
C VAL A 336 35.16 -2.40 -5.40
N TYR A 337 36.42 -2.17 -5.01
CA TYR A 337 37.57 -2.83 -5.64
C TYR A 337 37.48 -4.36 -5.46
N ASP A 338 37.64 -5.10 -6.56
CA ASP A 338 37.74 -6.57 -6.63
C ASP A 338 36.52 -7.39 -6.15
N LYS A 339 35.34 -6.77 -6.00
CA LYS A 339 34.08 -7.49 -5.68
C LYS A 339 32.88 -6.95 -6.47
N ASP A 340 32.06 -7.86 -6.96
CA ASP A 340 30.77 -7.53 -7.56
C ASP A 340 29.67 -7.53 -6.47
N LEU A 341 29.54 -6.41 -5.76
CA LEU A 341 28.52 -6.22 -4.72
C LEU A 341 27.31 -5.44 -5.23
N TYR A 342 26.15 -5.75 -4.68
CA TYR A 342 24.86 -5.16 -5.03
C TYR A 342 24.00 -4.95 -3.77
N PHE A 343 23.21 -3.89 -3.77
CA PHE A 343 22.21 -3.61 -2.74
C PHE A 343 20.79 -3.81 -3.28
N GLU A 344 19.86 -4.20 -2.41
CA GLU A 344 18.46 -4.35 -2.77
C GLU A 344 17.78 -2.97 -2.84
N THR A 345 17.00 -2.72 -3.89
CA THR A 345 16.50 -1.38 -4.27
C THR A 345 15.19 -0.98 -3.58
N GLN A 346 14.52 -1.91 -2.89
CA GLN A 346 13.27 -1.72 -2.17
C GLN A 346 13.47 -1.62 -0.64
N GLY A 347 14.72 -1.72 -0.17
CA GLY A 347 15.10 -1.45 1.22
C GLY A 347 15.10 -2.69 2.11
N GLU A 348 15.21 -3.89 1.52
CA GLU A 348 15.55 -5.09 2.29
C GLU A 348 17.00 -5.00 2.79
N PRO A 349 17.26 -5.34 4.06
CA PRO A 349 18.61 -5.35 4.62
C PRO A 349 19.51 -6.37 3.91
N GLY A 350 20.82 -6.18 4.06
CA GLY A 350 21.84 -7.06 3.50
C GLY A 350 22.37 -6.71 2.11
N LEU A 351 23.35 -7.50 1.69
CA LEU A 351 24.11 -7.33 0.45
C LEU A 351 24.13 -8.60 -0.37
N LEU A 352 24.01 -8.45 -1.69
CA LEU A 352 24.25 -9.52 -2.65
C LEU A 352 25.68 -9.40 -3.19
N GLU A 353 26.45 -10.47 -3.08
CA GLU A 353 27.74 -10.65 -3.73
C GLU A 353 27.59 -11.63 -4.90
N LYS A 354 27.97 -11.19 -6.10
CA LYS A 354 28.06 -12.06 -7.27
C LYS A 354 29.42 -12.74 -7.29
N LEU A 355 29.41 -14.07 -7.32
CA LEU A 355 30.58 -14.92 -7.33
C LEU A 355 30.72 -15.61 -8.69
N THR A 356 31.89 -16.19 -8.97
CA THR A 356 32.10 -17.01 -10.18
C THR A 356 31.15 -18.21 -10.26
N GLY A 357 30.69 -18.72 -9.11
CA GLY A 357 29.83 -19.91 -9.00
C GLY A 357 28.38 -19.65 -8.60
N GLY A 358 27.90 -18.41 -8.69
CA GLY A 358 26.53 -18.03 -8.30
C GLY A 358 26.49 -16.76 -7.47
N TYR A 359 25.66 -16.74 -6.43
CA TYR A 359 25.39 -15.52 -5.65
C TYR A 359 25.29 -15.83 -4.16
N VAL A 360 25.65 -14.85 -3.33
CA VAL A 360 25.43 -14.91 -1.88
C VAL A 360 24.74 -13.66 -1.43
N ILE A 361 23.60 -13.80 -0.74
CA ILE A 361 22.96 -12.71 -0.02
C ILE A 361 23.35 -12.86 1.45
N THR A 362 23.89 -11.80 2.04
CA THR A 362 24.23 -11.74 3.48
C THR A 362 23.42 -10.64 4.13
N GLN A 363 22.63 -10.97 5.14
CA GLN A 363 21.81 -10.06 5.94
C GLN A 363 22.66 -9.36 7.00
N ASP A 364 22.17 -8.22 7.52
CA ASP A 364 22.88 -7.42 8.51
C ASP A 364 23.08 -8.15 9.85
N ASP A 365 22.21 -9.12 10.15
CA ASP A 365 22.31 -10.02 11.32
C ASP A 365 23.29 -11.19 11.14
N GLY A 366 23.91 -11.30 9.96
CA GLY A 366 24.86 -12.37 9.61
C GLY A 366 24.21 -13.63 9.04
N ALA A 367 22.89 -13.68 8.88
CA ALA A 367 22.23 -14.74 8.12
C ALA A 367 22.61 -14.65 6.63
N TYR A 368 22.66 -15.78 5.95
CA TYR A 368 23.03 -15.84 4.54
C TYR A 368 22.18 -16.80 3.74
N GLU A 369 22.09 -16.54 2.44
CA GLU A 369 21.51 -17.42 1.42
C GLU A 369 22.49 -17.54 0.25
N ARG A 370 22.80 -18.77 -0.18
CA ARG A 370 23.67 -19.03 -1.34
C ARG A 370 22.86 -19.62 -2.48
N PHE A 371 23.15 -19.13 -3.68
CA PHE A 371 22.49 -19.51 -4.92
C PHE A 371 23.51 -20.04 -5.91
N ASP A 372 23.13 -21.05 -6.71
CA ASP A 372 23.97 -21.58 -7.79
C ASP A 372 24.04 -20.63 -9.00
N ASP A 373 24.83 -20.99 -9.99
CA ASP A 373 25.00 -20.27 -11.26
C ASP A 373 23.71 -20.15 -12.09
N ARG A 374 22.72 -21.01 -11.85
CA ARG A 374 21.38 -20.94 -12.43
C ARG A 374 20.40 -20.14 -11.57
N GLY A 375 20.90 -19.62 -10.45
CA GLY A 375 20.19 -18.77 -9.50
C GLY A 375 19.34 -19.51 -8.48
N TYR A 376 19.42 -20.83 -8.36
CA TYR A 376 18.63 -21.59 -7.39
C TYR A 376 19.27 -21.57 -6.00
N LEU A 377 18.45 -21.42 -4.96
CA LEU A 377 18.91 -21.55 -3.57
C LEU A 377 19.52 -22.93 -3.32
N VAL A 378 20.74 -22.97 -2.81
CA VAL A 378 21.50 -24.19 -2.51
C VAL A 378 21.99 -24.29 -1.08
N ALA A 379 22.08 -23.17 -0.35
CA ALA A 379 22.38 -23.16 1.08
C ALA A 379 21.79 -21.91 1.74
N LEU A 380 21.54 -22.00 3.04
CA LEU A 380 21.14 -20.89 3.90
C LEU A 380 21.52 -21.23 5.35
N GLY A 381 21.73 -20.21 6.18
CA GLY A 381 22.11 -20.37 7.58
C GLY A 381 22.56 -19.05 8.19
N ASP A 382 23.20 -19.09 9.34
CA ASP A 382 23.81 -17.93 10.02
C ASP A 382 25.21 -18.26 10.55
N ALA A 383 25.76 -17.42 11.44
CA ALA A 383 27.06 -17.66 12.07
C ALA A 383 27.08 -18.89 13.00
N ASP A 384 25.92 -19.44 13.31
CA ASP A 384 25.67 -20.39 14.39
C ASP A 384 25.16 -21.76 13.91
N GLY A 385 24.86 -21.92 12.62
CA GLY A 385 24.66 -23.20 11.95
C GLY A 385 23.70 -23.13 10.78
#